data_AF-X0VL43-F1
#
_entry.id   AF-X0VL43-F1
#
_cell.length_a   1.000
_cell.length_b   1.000
_cell.length_c   1.000
_cell.angle_alpha   90.00
_cell.angle_beta   90.00
_cell.angle_gamma   90.00
#
_symmetry.space_group_name_H-M   'P 1'
#
loop_
_entity.id
_entity.type
_entity.pdbx_description
1 polymer ?
#
loop_
_entity_poly.entity_id
_entity_poly.type
_entity_poly.pdbx_seq_one_letter_code
_entity_poly.pdbx_strand_id
1 'polypeptide(L)'
;TPLIISGQAHSDIRRYPEADRIARQLKKETHFTVSEKDHSAHLTDAGVREAEKLAGVESFYTAGNMEWPHLIDNALKAHYLYKRDVNYVVKEGAVIIVDEFTGRLMEGRQWSDGLHQAVEAREGVRIKEETQTLATITLQNFFKLYNKLSGMTGTAMTEAGEFWKIYELDVVAIPTNRVLQRIEHPDTIYRTEQEKYAAMADEIEQIHRWDTLVTRSGEALIGEIKEETEQHIEFKKQGSKTSQSLPKEKIRLIQ
;
A
#
# COMPACT_ATOMS: atom_id res chain seq x y z
N THR A 1 0.91 7.41 -0.14
CA THR A 1 -0.32 6.74 -0.65
C THR A 1 -1.45 7.75 -0.70
N PRO A 2 -2.25 7.83 -1.78
CA PRO A 2 -3.40 8.73 -1.86
C PRO A 2 -4.56 8.29 -0.96
N LEU A 3 -5.43 9.23 -0.59
CA LEU A 3 -6.76 8.96 -0.05
C LEU A 3 -7.70 8.67 -1.21
N ILE A 4 -8.35 7.51 -1.18
CA ILE A 4 -9.23 7.04 -2.25
C ILE A 4 -10.59 6.71 -1.64
N ILE A 5 -11.65 7.24 -2.24
CA ILE A 5 -13.02 6.79 -1.99
C ILE A 5 -13.40 5.88 -3.15
N SER A 6 -13.66 4.62 -2.85
CA SER A 6 -14.10 3.62 -3.82
C SER A 6 -15.53 3.19 -3.53
N GLY A 7 -16.29 2.87 -4.57
CA GLY A 7 -17.64 2.34 -4.47
C GLY A 7 -17.88 1.22 -5.48
N GLN A 8 -18.94 0.46 -5.28
CA GLN A 8 -19.46 -0.42 -6.34
C GLN A 8 -19.91 0.46 -7.51
N ALA A 9 -19.50 0.11 -8.72
CA ALA A 9 -20.09 0.71 -9.91
C ALA A 9 -21.59 0.35 -9.94
N HIS A 10 -22.46 1.34 -10.18
CA HIS A 10 -23.91 1.12 -10.33
C HIS A 10 -24.29 0.46 -11.66
N SER A 11 -23.33 -0.10 -12.40
CA SER A 11 -23.56 -0.80 -13.66
C SER A 11 -24.24 -2.15 -13.41
N ASP A 12 -25.32 -2.41 -14.16
CA ASP A 12 -26.00 -3.69 -14.11
C ASP A 12 -25.11 -4.77 -14.74
N ILE A 13 -24.49 -5.61 -13.90
CA ILE A 13 -23.58 -6.70 -14.32
C ILE A 13 -24.21 -7.57 -15.41
N ARG A 14 -25.55 -7.71 -15.43
CA ARG A 14 -26.29 -8.51 -16.40
C ARG A 14 -26.19 -7.96 -17.83
N ARG A 15 -25.76 -6.71 -18.01
CA ARG A 15 -25.57 -6.10 -19.33
C ARG A 15 -24.29 -6.56 -20.02
N TYR A 16 -23.27 -7.01 -19.30
CA TYR A 16 -22.04 -7.53 -19.93
C TYR A 16 -22.27 -8.81 -20.75
N PRO A 17 -22.96 -9.85 -20.23
CA PRO A 17 -23.34 -11.01 -21.05
C PRO A 17 -24.19 -10.65 -22.27
N GLU A 18 -25.08 -9.67 -22.12
CA GLU A 18 -25.95 -9.24 -23.22
C GLU A 18 -25.18 -8.47 -24.30
N ALA A 19 -24.25 -7.60 -23.90
CA ALA A 19 -23.32 -6.94 -24.80
C ALA A 19 -22.42 -7.95 -25.54
N ASP A 20 -21.94 -8.99 -24.85
CA ASP A 20 -21.21 -10.11 -25.47
C ASP A 20 -22.06 -10.83 -26.53
N ARG A 21 -23.33 -11.14 -26.20
CA ARG A 21 -24.30 -11.76 -27.13
C ARG A 21 -24.51 -10.90 -28.39
N ILE A 22 -24.63 -9.59 -28.23
CA ILE A 22 -24.80 -8.65 -29.34
C ILE A 22 -23.51 -8.60 -30.17
N ALA A 23 -22.36 -8.40 -29.54
CA ALA A 23 -21.07 -8.29 -30.21
C ALA A 23 -20.77 -9.49 -31.12
N ARG A 24 -21.11 -10.72 -30.70
CA ARG A 24 -20.95 -11.95 -31.50
C ARG A 24 -21.81 -11.99 -32.77
N GLN A 25 -22.92 -11.25 -32.82
CA GLN A 25 -23.81 -11.20 -33.98
C GLN A 25 -23.46 -10.06 -34.95
N LEU A 26 -22.63 -9.11 -34.53
CA LEU A 26 -22.18 -8.03 -35.39
C LEU A 26 -21.11 -8.50 -36.39
N LYS A 27 -21.05 -7.85 -37.55
CA LYS A 27 -20.12 -8.19 -38.63
C LYS A 27 -18.99 -7.17 -38.70
N LYS A 28 -17.75 -7.65 -38.62
CA LYS A 28 -16.54 -6.83 -38.79
C LYS A 28 -16.53 -6.12 -40.15
N GLU A 29 -16.02 -4.89 -40.20
CA GLU A 29 -15.98 -4.00 -41.36
C GLU A 29 -17.34 -3.52 -41.90
N THR A 30 -18.45 -4.03 -41.38
CA THR A 30 -19.80 -3.53 -41.69
C THR A 30 -20.39 -2.79 -40.49
N HIS A 31 -20.44 -3.48 -39.35
CA HIS A 31 -21.06 -2.99 -38.11
C HIS A 31 -20.05 -2.37 -37.15
N PHE A 32 -18.76 -2.71 -37.26
CA PHE A 32 -17.73 -2.13 -36.42
C PHE A 32 -16.38 -2.20 -37.11
N THR A 33 -15.47 -1.34 -36.67
CA THR A 33 -14.07 -1.32 -37.08
C THR A 33 -13.17 -1.73 -35.91
N VAL A 34 -12.01 -2.31 -36.22
CA VAL A 34 -11.00 -2.68 -35.23
C VAL A 34 -9.67 -2.10 -35.67
N SER A 35 -9.08 -1.25 -34.83
CA SER A 35 -7.71 -0.75 -35.01
C SER A 35 -6.77 -1.50 -34.07
N GLU A 36 -5.95 -2.40 -34.62
CA GLU A 36 -4.90 -3.06 -33.83
C GLU A 36 -3.84 -2.06 -33.39
N LYS A 37 -3.56 -1.04 -34.22
CA LYS A 37 -2.59 0.01 -33.95
C LYS A 37 -3.00 0.87 -32.75
N ASP A 38 -4.26 1.29 -32.72
CA ASP A 38 -4.79 2.14 -31.63
C ASP A 38 -5.37 1.31 -30.48
N HIS A 39 -5.31 -0.02 -30.63
CA HIS A 39 -5.88 -1.00 -29.71
C HIS A 39 -7.35 -0.69 -29.34
N SER A 40 -8.15 -0.35 -30.34
CA SER A 40 -9.54 0.08 -30.19
C SER A 40 -10.49 -0.68 -31.13
N ALA A 41 -11.76 -0.77 -30.72
CA ALA A 41 -12.85 -1.28 -31.54
C ALA A 41 -14.07 -0.38 -31.33
N HIS A 42 -14.72 0.02 -32.42
CA HIS A 42 -15.83 0.97 -32.40
C HIS A 42 -16.94 0.56 -33.35
N LEU A 43 -18.18 0.72 -32.92
CA LEU A 43 -19.35 0.60 -33.79
C LEU A 43 -19.33 1.64 -34.92
N THR A 44 -19.78 1.22 -36.11
CA THR A 44 -20.15 2.12 -37.20
C THR A 44 -21.61 2.55 -37.05
N ASP A 45 -22.06 3.56 -37.79
CA ASP A 45 -23.48 3.96 -37.81
C ASP A 45 -24.43 2.79 -38.15
N ALA A 46 -24.00 1.91 -39.07
CA ALA A 46 -24.74 0.70 -39.41
C ALA A 46 -24.78 -0.30 -38.25
N GLY A 47 -23.67 -0.43 -37.52
CA GLY A 47 -23.61 -1.29 -36.35
C GLY A 47 -24.38 -0.78 -35.15
N VAL A 48 -24.43 0.54 -34.93
CA VAL A 48 -25.28 1.15 -33.90
C VAL A 48 -26.73 0.75 -34.14
N ARG A 49 -27.24 0.94 -35.37
CA ARG A 49 -28.63 0.57 -35.71
C ARG A 49 -28.92 -0.92 -35.57
N GLU A 50 -27.96 -1.77 -35.92
CA GLU A 50 -28.14 -3.22 -35.79
C GLU A 50 -28.09 -3.64 -34.31
N ALA A 51 -27.17 -3.07 -33.54
CA ALA A 51 -27.04 -3.31 -32.11
C ALA A 51 -28.26 -2.84 -31.33
N GLU A 52 -28.86 -1.68 -31.67
CA GLU A 52 -30.11 -1.18 -31.07
C GLU A 52 -31.25 -2.20 -31.25
N LYS A 53 -31.40 -2.76 -32.45
CA LYS A 53 -32.38 -3.84 -32.71
C LYS A 53 -32.10 -5.09 -31.91
N LEU A 54 -30.83 -5.52 -31.85
CA LEU A 54 -30.43 -6.73 -31.12
C LEU A 54 -30.61 -6.58 -29.60
N ALA A 55 -30.41 -5.36 -29.08
CA ALA A 55 -30.64 -4.99 -27.69
C ALA A 55 -32.13 -4.76 -27.36
N GLY A 56 -32.99 -4.65 -28.38
CA GLY A 56 -34.42 -4.40 -28.20
C GLY A 56 -34.75 -2.99 -27.72
N VAL A 57 -33.92 -2.00 -28.08
CA VAL A 57 -34.11 -0.59 -27.71
C VAL A 57 -34.29 0.28 -28.95
N GLU A 58 -35.06 1.36 -28.83
CA GLU A 58 -35.29 2.28 -29.95
C GLU A 58 -34.04 3.09 -30.30
N SER A 59 -33.33 3.57 -29.27
CA SER A 59 -32.02 4.18 -29.47
C SER A 59 -31.12 4.13 -28.25
N PHE A 60 -29.82 3.99 -28.47
CA PHE A 60 -28.78 4.11 -27.43
C PHE A 60 -28.64 5.52 -26.87
N TYR A 61 -29.07 6.56 -27.61
CA TYR A 61 -28.95 7.95 -27.19
C TYR A 61 -30.14 8.45 -26.35
N THR A 62 -30.86 7.52 -25.72
CA THR A 62 -31.98 7.81 -24.80
C THR A 62 -31.57 7.53 -23.35
N ALA A 63 -32.22 8.23 -22.41
CA ALA A 63 -31.96 8.04 -20.99
C ALA A 63 -32.13 6.56 -20.57
N GLY A 64 -31.10 5.99 -19.94
CA GLY A 64 -31.06 4.59 -19.51
C GLY A 64 -30.34 3.62 -20.47
N ASN A 65 -30.07 4.03 -21.71
CA ASN A 65 -29.42 3.22 -22.75
C ASN A 65 -28.02 3.72 -23.16
N MET A 66 -27.58 4.86 -22.63
CA MET A 66 -26.34 5.54 -23.04
C MET A 66 -25.05 4.74 -22.79
N GLU A 67 -25.11 3.70 -21.96
CA GLU A 67 -23.97 2.82 -21.68
C GLU A 67 -23.80 1.67 -22.69
N TRP A 68 -24.81 1.37 -23.50
CA TRP A 68 -24.76 0.28 -24.49
C TRP A 68 -23.60 0.39 -25.48
N PRO A 69 -23.33 1.55 -26.10
CA PRO A 69 -22.21 1.67 -27.03
C PRO A 69 -20.88 1.30 -26.36
N HIS A 70 -20.67 1.78 -25.12
CA HIS A 70 -19.44 1.49 -24.36
C HIS A 70 -19.29 0.00 -24.03
N LEU A 71 -20.37 -0.63 -23.56
CA LEU A 71 -20.37 -2.06 -23.23
C LEU A 71 -20.11 -2.92 -24.48
N ILE A 72 -20.70 -2.55 -25.62
CA ILE A 72 -20.51 -3.27 -26.89
C ILE A 72 -19.10 -3.04 -27.44
N ASP A 73 -18.58 -1.82 -27.41
CA ASP A 73 -17.19 -1.52 -27.81
C ASP A 73 -16.21 -2.35 -26.96
N ASN A 74 -16.43 -2.46 -25.65
CA ASN A 74 -15.62 -3.32 -24.77
C ASN A 74 -15.77 -4.81 -25.07
N ALA A 75 -16.98 -5.30 -25.37
CA ALA A 75 -17.18 -6.67 -25.82
C ALA A 75 -16.43 -6.94 -27.14
N LEU A 76 -16.49 -6.02 -28.11
CA LEU A 76 -15.75 -6.11 -29.36
C LEU A 76 -14.23 -6.11 -29.12
N LYS A 77 -13.71 -5.22 -28.26
CA LYS A 77 -12.31 -5.24 -27.84
C LYS A 77 -11.95 -6.60 -27.22
N ALA A 78 -12.78 -7.09 -26.30
CA ALA A 78 -12.58 -8.38 -25.67
C ALA A 78 -12.49 -9.51 -26.69
N HIS A 79 -13.29 -9.51 -27.77
CA HIS A 79 -13.25 -10.53 -28.82
C HIS A 79 -12.06 -10.43 -29.77
N TYR A 80 -11.74 -9.22 -30.23
CA TYR A 80 -10.82 -9.02 -31.36
C TYR A 80 -9.41 -8.63 -30.95
N LEU A 81 -9.24 -8.01 -29.78
CA LEU A 81 -7.97 -7.40 -29.37
C LEU A 81 -7.33 -8.11 -28.16
N TYR A 82 -8.13 -8.74 -27.30
CA TYR A 82 -7.63 -9.45 -26.12
C TYR A 82 -7.70 -10.96 -26.35
N LYS A 83 -6.55 -11.62 -26.43
CA LYS A 83 -6.44 -13.04 -26.74
C LYS A 83 -6.09 -13.84 -25.49
N ARG A 84 -6.79 -14.95 -25.30
CA ARG A 84 -6.46 -15.96 -24.31
C ARG A 84 -5.08 -16.54 -24.61
N ASP A 85 -4.32 -16.81 -23.55
CA ASP A 85 -2.93 -17.27 -23.56
C ASP A 85 -1.92 -16.28 -24.17
N VAL A 86 -2.34 -15.02 -24.37
CA VAL A 86 -1.48 -13.91 -24.80
C VAL A 86 -1.63 -12.73 -23.85
N ASN A 87 -2.84 -12.15 -23.77
CA ASN A 87 -3.12 -11.00 -22.91
C ASN A 87 -3.62 -11.43 -21.52
N TYR A 88 -4.20 -12.63 -21.43
CA TYR A 88 -4.72 -13.19 -20.18
C TYR A 88 -4.82 -14.71 -20.24
N VAL A 89 -4.99 -15.33 -19.08
CA VAL A 89 -5.36 -16.74 -18.93
C VAL A 89 -6.63 -16.86 -18.10
N VAL A 90 -7.35 -17.97 -18.27
CA VAL A 90 -8.48 -18.33 -17.40
C VAL A 90 -8.02 -19.43 -16.45
N LYS A 91 -7.98 -19.13 -15.15
CA LYS A 91 -7.56 -20.06 -14.10
C LYS A 91 -8.59 -20.03 -12.98
N GLU A 92 -9.03 -21.20 -12.53
CA GLU A 92 -10.01 -21.34 -11.43
C GLU A 92 -11.31 -20.53 -11.64
N GLY A 93 -11.73 -20.39 -12.91
CA GLY A 93 -12.93 -19.61 -13.25
C GLY A 93 -12.76 -18.09 -13.09
N ALA A 94 -11.53 -17.59 -13.12
CA ALA A 94 -11.22 -16.16 -13.12
C ALA A 94 -10.25 -15.80 -14.27
N VAL A 95 -10.42 -14.59 -14.80
CA VAL A 95 -9.48 -14.00 -15.77
C VAL A 95 -8.28 -13.43 -15.01
N ILE A 96 -7.07 -13.82 -15.42
CA ILE A 96 -5.81 -13.31 -14.86
C ILE A 96 -5.01 -12.68 -15.99
N ILE A 97 -4.63 -11.41 -15.83
CA ILE A 97 -3.88 -10.66 -16.84
C ILE A 97 -2.46 -11.22 -16.94
N VAL A 98 -1.95 -11.35 -18.16
CA VAL A 98 -0.55 -11.68 -18.44
C VAL A 98 0.20 -10.37 -18.70
N ASP A 99 1.28 -10.14 -17.96
CA ASP A 99 2.17 -9.01 -18.18
C ASP A 99 2.86 -9.13 -19.55
N GLU A 100 2.73 -8.12 -20.40
CA GLU A 100 3.20 -8.14 -21.80
C GLU A 100 4.73 -8.27 -21.92
N PHE A 101 5.49 -7.79 -20.94
CA PHE A 101 6.95 -7.78 -20.99
C PHE A 101 7.54 -9.05 -20.39
N THR A 102 6.96 -9.55 -19.32
CA THR A 102 7.54 -10.62 -18.50
C THR A 102 6.80 -11.95 -18.61
N GLY A 103 5.58 -11.96 -19.16
CA GLY A 103 4.71 -13.13 -19.19
C GLY A 103 4.19 -13.56 -17.80
N ARG A 104 4.43 -12.76 -16.75
CA ARG A 104 4.00 -13.08 -15.40
C ARG A 104 2.50 -12.88 -15.24
N LEU A 105 1.89 -13.74 -14.43
CA LEU A 105 0.49 -13.62 -14.05
C LEU A 105 0.32 -12.46 -13.05
N MET A 106 -0.52 -11.49 -13.39
CA MET A 106 -0.82 -10.33 -12.57
C MET A 106 -2.07 -10.57 -11.73
N GLU A 107 -1.96 -11.41 -10.71
CA GLU A 107 -3.06 -11.71 -9.80
C GLU A 107 -3.55 -10.44 -9.07
N GLY A 108 -4.87 -10.29 -8.98
CA GLY A 108 -5.50 -9.12 -8.35
C GLY A 108 -5.59 -7.86 -9.23
N ARG A 109 -4.95 -7.84 -10.41
CA ARG A 109 -5.08 -6.73 -11.37
C ARG A 109 -6.27 -6.95 -12.30
N GLN A 110 -7.01 -5.88 -12.56
CA GLN A 110 -8.10 -5.83 -13.53
C GLN A 110 -7.80 -4.76 -14.59
N TRP A 111 -8.30 -4.94 -15.81
CA TRP A 111 -8.34 -3.84 -16.77
C TRP A 111 -9.43 -2.85 -16.37
N SER A 112 -9.19 -1.58 -16.64
CA SER A 112 -10.11 -0.50 -16.30
C SER A 112 -11.32 -0.43 -17.24
N ASP A 113 -12.29 0.40 -16.85
CA ASP A 113 -13.36 0.88 -17.72
C ASP A 113 -14.26 -0.24 -18.26
N GLY A 114 -14.56 -1.23 -17.41
CA GLY A 114 -15.42 -2.37 -17.75
C GLY A 114 -14.83 -3.43 -18.69
N LEU A 115 -13.59 -3.28 -19.18
CA LEU A 115 -13.00 -4.24 -20.11
C LEU A 115 -12.77 -5.62 -19.47
N HIS A 116 -12.41 -5.67 -18.19
CA HIS A 116 -12.20 -6.94 -17.49
C HIS A 116 -13.49 -7.75 -17.41
N GLN A 117 -14.60 -7.09 -17.08
CA GLN A 117 -15.93 -7.68 -17.04
C GLN A 117 -16.37 -8.14 -18.44
N ALA A 118 -16.02 -7.41 -19.50
CA ALA A 118 -16.30 -7.83 -20.87
C ALA A 118 -15.53 -9.10 -21.27
N VAL A 119 -14.26 -9.23 -20.85
CA VAL A 119 -13.47 -10.47 -21.07
C VAL A 119 -14.01 -11.62 -20.21
N GLU A 120 -14.38 -11.36 -18.96
CA GLU A 120 -15.04 -12.35 -18.09
C GLU A 120 -16.35 -12.85 -18.70
N ALA A 121 -17.17 -11.96 -19.26
CA ALA A 121 -18.40 -12.29 -19.96
C ALA A 121 -18.14 -13.13 -21.22
N ARG A 122 -17.14 -12.75 -22.03
CA ARG A 122 -16.74 -13.49 -23.24
C ARG A 122 -16.34 -14.92 -22.94
N GLU A 123 -15.58 -15.13 -21.87
CA GLU A 123 -15.09 -16.44 -21.45
C GLU A 123 -16.13 -17.23 -20.64
N GLY A 124 -17.30 -16.65 -20.36
CA GLY A 124 -18.39 -17.29 -19.62
C GLY A 124 -18.05 -17.58 -18.16
N VAL A 125 -17.12 -16.80 -17.58
CA VAL A 125 -16.74 -16.94 -16.17
C VAL A 125 -17.55 -15.99 -15.28
N ARG A 126 -17.39 -16.14 -13.96
CA ARG A 126 -18.08 -15.25 -13.01
C ARG A 126 -17.57 -13.82 -13.17
N ILE A 127 -18.46 -12.92 -13.55
CA ILE A 127 -18.16 -11.49 -13.68
C ILE A 127 -18.06 -10.87 -12.28
N LYS A 128 -16.96 -10.18 -12.02
CA LYS A 128 -16.75 -9.47 -10.75
C LYS A 128 -17.33 -8.07 -10.83
N GLU A 129 -17.90 -7.61 -9.73
CA GLU A 129 -18.33 -6.22 -9.59
C GLU A 129 -17.14 -5.29 -9.78
N GLU A 130 -17.33 -4.27 -10.63
CA GLU A 130 -16.34 -3.22 -10.80
C GLU A 130 -16.30 -2.35 -9.54
N THR A 131 -15.10 -2.16 -9.00
CA THR A 131 -14.89 -1.15 -7.96
C THR A 131 -14.41 0.12 -8.64
N GLN A 132 -15.20 1.18 -8.59
CA GLN A 132 -14.87 2.45 -9.19
C GLN A 132 -14.22 3.38 -8.15
N THR A 133 -13.18 4.11 -8.56
CA THR A 133 -12.67 5.25 -7.78
C THR A 133 -13.60 6.45 -7.98
N LEU A 134 -14.32 6.85 -6.94
CA LEU A 134 -15.26 7.98 -6.96
C LEU A 134 -14.55 9.31 -6.69
N ALA A 135 -13.55 9.31 -5.81
CA ALA A 135 -12.74 10.48 -5.51
C ALA A 135 -11.33 10.06 -5.09
N THR A 136 -10.35 10.91 -5.40
CA THR A 136 -8.96 10.71 -4.99
C THR A 136 -8.30 12.05 -4.65
N ILE A 137 -7.50 12.07 -3.59
CA ILE A 137 -6.65 13.21 -3.24
C ILE A 137 -5.40 12.71 -2.52
N THR A 138 -4.25 13.31 -2.77
CA THR A 138 -3.05 13.01 -1.97
C THR A 138 -3.09 13.77 -0.65
N LEU A 139 -2.45 13.25 0.39
CA LEU A 139 -2.36 13.98 1.67
C LEU A 139 -1.71 15.36 1.47
N GLN A 140 -0.70 15.44 0.60
CA GLN A 140 -0.04 16.69 0.25
C GLN A 140 -1.04 17.73 -0.30
N ASN A 141 -1.85 17.34 -1.29
CA ASN A 141 -2.82 18.25 -1.90
C ASN A 141 -3.97 18.58 -0.94
N PHE A 142 -4.39 17.62 -0.12
CA PHE A 142 -5.43 17.84 0.88
C PHE A 142 -5.02 18.91 1.89
N PHE A 143 -3.81 18.84 2.46
CA PHE A 143 -3.35 19.83 3.43
C PHE A 143 -3.08 21.21 2.83
N LYS A 144 -2.77 21.30 1.53
CA LYS A 144 -2.64 22.58 0.82
C LYS A 144 -3.94 23.37 0.68
N LEU A 145 -5.09 22.74 0.90
CA LEU A 145 -6.38 23.42 0.86
C LEU A 145 -6.61 24.33 2.08
N TYR A 146 -5.85 24.16 3.16
CA TYR A 146 -6.01 24.97 4.37
C TYR A 146 -5.34 26.33 4.20
N ASN A 147 -6.07 27.42 4.50
CA ASN A 147 -5.54 28.78 4.48
C ASN A 147 -4.34 28.99 5.43
N LYS A 148 -4.29 28.20 6.52
CA LYS A 148 -3.20 28.19 7.48
C LYS A 148 -2.92 26.75 7.88
N LEU A 149 -1.67 26.33 7.75
CA LEU A 149 -1.19 25.00 8.09
C LEU A 149 -0.10 25.11 9.17
N SER A 150 -0.15 24.21 10.14
CA SER A 150 0.86 24.08 11.19
C SER A 150 0.89 22.65 11.70
N GLY A 151 2.04 22.17 12.16
CA GLY A 151 2.21 20.82 12.71
C GLY A 151 3.17 20.81 13.90
N MET A 152 3.13 19.72 14.67
CA MET A 152 4.04 19.48 15.78
C MET A 152 4.51 18.03 15.78
N THR A 153 5.81 17.82 16.00
CA THR A 153 6.43 16.51 16.18
C THR A 153 7.81 16.67 16.82
N GLY A 154 8.33 15.60 17.43
CA GLY A 154 9.68 15.58 17.99
C GLY A 154 10.81 15.33 16.97
N THR A 155 10.48 14.99 15.73
CA THR A 155 11.44 14.46 14.74
C THR A 155 11.41 15.18 13.38
N ALA A 156 10.91 16.42 13.30
CA ALA A 156 10.77 17.12 12.02
C ALA A 156 12.08 17.69 11.45
N MET A 157 13.14 17.84 12.27
CA MET A 157 14.33 18.59 11.85
C MET A 157 15.08 17.93 10.68
N THR A 158 15.09 16.59 10.61
CA THR A 158 15.72 15.86 9.50
C THR A 158 14.95 16.02 8.20
N GLU A 159 13.63 16.23 8.27
CA GLU A 159 12.73 16.36 7.12
C GLU A 159 12.36 17.81 6.80
N ALA A 160 13.06 18.80 7.38
CA ALA A 160 12.74 20.21 7.23
C ALA A 160 12.71 20.66 5.75
N GLY A 161 13.60 20.11 4.92
CA GLY A 161 13.62 20.37 3.48
C GLY A 161 12.38 19.86 2.75
N GLU A 162 11.81 18.72 3.17
CA GLU A 162 10.57 18.19 2.59
C GLU A 162 9.36 19.03 3.02
N PHE A 163 9.29 19.42 4.29
CA PHE A 163 8.24 20.31 4.79
C PHE A 163 8.20 21.65 4.05
N TRP A 164 9.36 22.27 3.84
CA TRP A 164 9.46 23.50 3.07
C TRP A 164 9.04 23.27 1.61
N LYS A 165 9.66 22.31 0.92
CA LYS A 165 9.41 22.06 -0.51
C LYS A 165 7.96 21.71 -0.83
N ILE A 166 7.30 20.96 0.04
CA ILE A 166 5.94 20.50 -0.20
C ILE A 166 4.92 21.50 0.34
N TYR A 167 5.10 22.01 1.56
CA TYR A 167 4.07 22.77 2.27
C TYR A 167 4.43 24.23 2.56
N GLU A 168 5.65 24.66 2.20
CA GLU A 168 6.21 25.97 2.57
C GLU A 168 6.17 26.18 4.10
N LEU A 169 6.47 25.11 4.85
CA LEU A 169 6.49 25.10 6.31
C LEU A 169 7.91 25.08 6.85
N ASP A 170 8.24 26.06 7.68
CA ASP A 170 9.46 26.05 8.49
C ASP A 170 9.35 25.04 9.64
N VAL A 171 10.49 24.43 9.96
CA VAL A 171 10.64 23.57 11.15
C VAL A 171 11.46 24.30 12.20
N VAL A 172 10.86 24.51 13.37
CA VAL A 172 11.50 25.16 14.52
C VAL A 172 11.71 24.16 15.64
N ALA A 173 12.96 23.94 16.04
CA ALA A 173 13.27 23.13 17.22
C ALA A 173 13.00 23.92 18.50
N ILE A 174 11.97 23.50 19.23
CA ILE A 174 11.66 24.07 20.55
C ILE A 174 12.55 23.39 21.60
N PRO A 175 13.22 24.16 22.50
CA PRO A 175 14.06 23.57 23.54
C PRO A 175 13.21 22.72 24.50
N THR A 176 13.82 21.65 25.02
CA THR A 176 13.15 20.79 26.02
C THR A 176 13.00 21.52 27.35
N ASN A 177 11.90 21.26 28.06
CA ASN A 177 11.65 21.84 29.39
C ASN A 177 12.71 21.42 30.44
N ARG A 178 13.33 20.25 30.25
CA ARG A 178 14.40 19.72 31.11
C ARG A 178 15.55 19.20 30.25
N VAL A 179 16.75 19.18 30.82
CA VAL A 179 17.94 18.60 30.18
C VAL A 179 17.72 17.10 29.96
N LEU A 180 17.92 16.64 28.71
CA LEU A 180 17.78 15.23 28.36
C LEU A 180 18.79 14.38 29.14
N GLN A 181 18.30 13.38 29.88
CA GLN A 181 19.13 12.43 30.64
C GLN A 181 19.22 11.06 29.97
N ARG A 182 18.51 10.84 28.85
CA ARG A 182 18.53 9.57 28.12
C ARG A 182 19.94 9.33 27.59
N ILE A 183 20.46 8.13 27.87
CA ILE A 183 21.73 7.67 27.31
C ILE A 183 21.43 6.97 25.99
N GLU A 184 22.09 7.42 24.92
CA GLU A 184 21.99 6.81 23.60
C GLU A 184 23.25 5.98 23.37
N HIS A 185 23.08 4.67 23.24
CA HIS A 185 24.15 3.73 22.94
C HIS A 185 24.37 3.67 21.42
N PRO A 186 25.62 3.52 20.94
CA PRO A 186 25.88 3.34 19.52
C PRO A 186 25.30 2.01 19.01
N ASP A 187 24.97 1.96 17.73
CA ASP A 187 24.47 0.75 17.08
C ASP A 187 25.49 -0.40 17.18
N THR A 188 25.01 -1.59 17.50
CA THR A 188 25.81 -2.83 17.45
C THR A 188 25.46 -3.62 16.20
N ILE A 189 26.47 -3.82 15.33
CA ILE A 189 26.29 -4.45 14.00
C ILE A 189 26.76 -5.90 14.06
N TYR A 190 25.89 -6.82 13.63
CA TYR A 190 26.17 -8.26 13.56
C TYR A 190 26.28 -8.72 12.11
N ARG A 191 27.03 -9.80 11.86
CA ARG A 191 27.23 -10.33 10.51
C ARG A 191 26.01 -11.11 10.02
N THR A 192 25.30 -11.79 10.93
CA THR A 192 24.09 -12.56 10.59
C THR A 192 22.91 -12.18 11.49
N GLU A 193 21.69 -12.43 11.02
CA GLU A 193 20.49 -12.21 11.82
C GLU A 193 20.45 -13.10 13.06
N GLN A 194 20.95 -14.34 12.95
CA GLN A 194 20.98 -15.28 14.07
C GLN A 194 21.87 -14.76 15.20
N GLU A 195 23.06 -14.22 14.89
CA GLU A 195 23.95 -13.58 15.87
C GLU A 195 23.27 -12.36 16.53
N LYS A 196 22.57 -11.52 15.74
CA LYS A 196 21.81 -10.36 16.25
C LYS A 196 20.74 -10.80 17.26
N TYR A 197 19.93 -11.80 16.91
CA TYR A 197 18.84 -12.24 17.79
C TYR A 197 19.35 -12.96 19.05
N ALA A 198 20.45 -13.72 18.94
CA ALA A 198 21.08 -14.34 20.10
C ALA A 198 21.60 -13.26 21.08
N ALA A 199 22.34 -12.26 20.58
CA ALA A 199 22.86 -11.19 21.42
C ALA A 199 21.75 -10.33 22.05
N MET A 200 20.65 -10.09 21.34
CA MET A 200 19.48 -9.40 21.88
C MET A 200 18.80 -10.21 23.00
N ALA A 201 18.69 -11.54 22.84
CA ALA A 201 18.14 -12.40 23.87
C ALA A 201 19.04 -12.42 25.12
N ASP A 202 20.37 -12.47 24.93
CA ASP A 202 21.36 -12.41 26.01
C ASP A 202 21.27 -11.08 26.78
N GLU A 203 21.12 -9.95 26.08
CA GLU A 203 20.96 -8.62 26.70
C GLU A 203 19.65 -8.51 27.49
N ILE A 204 18.54 -9.00 26.92
CA ILE A 204 17.24 -9.05 27.63
C ILE A 204 17.34 -9.93 28.89
N GLU A 205 17.95 -11.11 28.78
CA GLU A 205 18.17 -12.00 29.92
C GLU A 205 19.04 -11.35 31.00
N GLN A 206 20.11 -10.65 30.59
CA GLN A 206 20.99 -9.93 31.51
C GLN A 206 20.25 -8.83 32.26
N ILE A 207 19.57 -7.92 31.56
CA ILE A 207 18.84 -6.79 32.14
C ILE A 207 17.68 -7.29 33.02
N HIS A 208 17.05 -8.41 32.66
CA HIS A 208 15.96 -8.98 33.45
C HIS A 208 16.46 -9.60 34.77
N ARG A 209 17.64 -10.21 34.77
CA ARG A 209 18.17 -10.94 35.93
C ARG A 209 19.02 -10.11 36.87
N TRP A 210 19.67 -9.07 36.35
CA TRP A 210 20.73 -8.36 37.06
C TRP A 210 20.57 -6.85 36.92
N ASP A 211 20.89 -6.17 38.01
CA ASP A 211 21.08 -4.72 38.01
C ASP A 211 22.41 -4.39 37.32
N THR A 212 22.42 -3.26 36.60
CA THR A 212 23.60 -2.73 35.93
C THR A 212 23.98 -1.38 36.52
N LEU A 213 25.16 -1.32 37.14
CA LEU A 213 25.76 -0.06 37.61
C LEU A 213 26.76 0.44 36.57
N VAL A 214 26.55 1.64 36.03
CA VAL A 214 27.54 2.30 35.17
C VAL A 214 28.34 3.28 36.03
N THR A 215 29.65 3.06 36.14
CA THR A 215 30.55 3.96 36.87
C THR A 215 30.80 5.24 36.06
N ARG A 216 31.28 6.30 36.72
CA ARG A 216 31.68 7.55 36.05
C ARG A 216 32.85 7.36 35.06
N SER A 217 33.65 6.30 35.22
CA SER A 217 34.69 5.92 34.24
C SER A 217 34.15 5.15 33.04
N GLY A 218 32.83 4.86 32.99
CA GLY A 218 32.18 4.16 31.88
C GLY A 218 32.20 2.63 31.99
N GLU A 219 32.66 2.07 33.11
CA GLU A 219 32.62 0.63 33.35
C GLU A 219 31.21 0.21 33.77
N ALA A 220 30.65 -0.79 33.11
CA ALA A 220 29.38 -1.42 33.49
C ALA A 220 29.63 -2.62 34.41
N LEU A 221 29.03 -2.59 35.60
CA LEU A 221 29.08 -3.66 36.58
C LEU A 221 27.71 -4.34 36.63
N ILE A 222 27.69 -5.65 36.35
CA ILE A 222 26.47 -6.47 36.31
C ILE A 222 26.41 -7.31 37.60
N GLY A 223 25.26 -7.32 38.26
CA GLY A 223 25.11 -7.98 39.56
C GLY A 223 23.78 -7.68 40.22
N GLU A 224 23.75 -7.74 41.54
CA GLU A 224 22.53 -7.50 42.32
C GLU A 224 22.79 -6.40 43.35
N ILE A 225 21.95 -5.37 43.37
CA ILE A 225 21.96 -4.32 44.37
C ILE A 225 21.24 -4.85 45.61
N LYS A 226 21.97 -4.98 46.72
CA LYS A 226 21.42 -5.43 48.00
C LYS A 226 20.85 -4.29 48.82
N GLU A 227 21.54 -3.16 48.81
CA GLU A 227 21.15 -1.96 49.54
C GLU A 227 21.61 -0.70 48.78
N GLU A 228 20.74 0.31 48.74
CA GLU A 228 21.04 1.63 48.19
C GLU A 228 20.81 2.69 49.27
N THR A 229 21.87 3.38 49.68
CA THR A 229 21.77 4.54 50.57
C THR A 229 22.11 5.83 49.83
N GLU A 230 22.07 6.98 50.52
CA GLU A 230 22.48 8.26 49.94
C GLU A 230 23.98 8.32 49.61
N GLN A 231 24.81 7.55 50.33
CA GLN A 231 26.27 7.63 50.21
C GLN A 231 26.90 6.41 49.50
N HIS A 232 26.31 5.22 49.64
CA HIS A 232 26.89 3.98 49.13
C HIS A 232 25.83 3.03 48.56
N ILE A 233 26.28 2.15 47.68
CA ILE A 233 25.52 1.04 47.12
C ILE A 233 26.22 -0.26 47.52
N GLU A 234 25.51 -1.14 48.22
CA GLU A 234 25.99 -2.50 48.45
C GLU A 234 25.64 -3.36 47.23
N PHE A 235 26.67 -3.75 46.50
CA PHE A 235 26.51 -4.43 45.22
C PHE A 235 27.20 -5.79 45.23
N LYS A 236 26.49 -6.82 44.80
CA LYS A 236 27.03 -8.17 44.62
C LYS A 236 27.23 -8.44 43.14
N LYS A 237 28.49 -8.33 42.67
CA LYS A 237 28.85 -8.60 41.28
C LYS A 237 28.48 -10.03 40.86
N GLN A 238 27.99 -10.20 39.63
CA GLN A 238 27.69 -11.50 39.04
C GLN A 238 28.91 -12.43 39.15
N GLY A 239 28.69 -13.64 39.67
CA GLY A 239 29.76 -14.64 39.92
C GLY A 239 30.58 -14.44 41.21
N SER A 240 30.40 -13.32 41.93
CA SER A 240 31.00 -13.10 43.24
C SER A 240 30.15 -13.68 44.38
N LYS A 241 30.80 -14.23 45.41
CA LYS A 241 30.13 -14.65 46.65
C LYS A 241 29.97 -13.52 47.66
N THR A 242 30.77 -12.46 47.54
CA THR A 242 30.82 -11.34 48.49
C THR A 242 30.28 -10.06 47.86
N SER A 243 29.49 -9.32 48.64
CA SER A 243 29.10 -7.96 48.32
C SER A 243 30.29 -7.00 48.45
N GLN A 244 30.29 -5.94 47.66
CA GLN A 244 31.22 -4.82 47.75
C GLN A 244 30.43 -3.52 47.97
N SER A 245 30.95 -2.65 48.83
CA SER A 245 30.38 -1.31 49.03
C SER A 245 31.00 -0.33 48.04
N LEU A 246 30.17 0.25 47.18
CA LEU A 246 30.57 1.21 46.16
C LEU A 246 30.08 2.61 46.53
N PRO A 247 30.94 3.64 46.54
CA PRO A 247 30.50 5.02 46.76
C PRO A 247 29.56 5.48 45.64
N LYS A 248 28.37 6.00 46.00
CA LYS A 248 27.35 6.43 45.03
C LYS A 248 27.83 7.56 44.14
N GLU A 249 28.72 8.41 44.66
CA GLU A 249 29.42 9.47 43.91
C GLU A 249 30.18 8.95 42.69
N LYS A 250 30.64 7.69 42.69
CA LYS A 250 31.36 7.06 41.57
C LYS A 250 30.41 6.39 40.57
N ILE A 251 29.13 6.27 40.90
CA ILE A 251 28.12 5.68 40.03
C ILE A 251 27.43 6.79 39.24
N ARG A 252 27.36 6.60 37.93
CA ARG A 252 26.71 7.52 36.99
C ARG A 252 25.26 7.14 36.76
N LEU A 253 24.99 5.84 36.62
CA LEU A 253 23.67 5.29 36.30
C LEU A 253 23.46 3.97 37.03
N ILE A 254 22.22 3.74 37.42
CA ILE A 254 21.70 2.46 37.90
C ILE A 254 20.59 2.07 36.91
N GLN A 255 20.67 0.87 36.34
CA GLN A 255 19.73 0.30 35.38
C GLN A 255 19.22 -1.05 35.88
#